data_AF-A0A151BNM2-F1
#
_entry.id   AF-A0A151BNM2-F1
#
_cell.length_a   1.000
_cell.length_b   1.000
_cell.length_c   1.000
_cell.angle_alpha   90.00
_cell.angle_beta   90.00
_cell.angle_gamma   90.00
#
_symmetry.space_group_name_H-M   'P 1'
#
loop_
_entity.id
_entity.type
_entity.pdbx_description
1 polymer ?
#
loop_
_entity_poly.entity_id
_entity_poly.type
_entity_poly.pdbx_seq_one_letter_code
_entity_poly.pdbx_strand_id
1 'polypeptide(L)'
;MDDDIITTREMRALEINAEYYGVSRLQLMENAGRDVAVEISARFHPKETKVAIFCGLGGNGGDGFVVARHLACLGFEVHVILAGRASQIVNEEARRNWEALRNLGGSISIYEVHDSSMIPEVEADLIVDALLGTGLSGPPRPPISQMIGMINRADAFRVAVDVPSGIDSDSGEILGEAVKADLTVTFHKAKPGLLKAKDHVGELVVKHIGLPSQIERLAGPGDVVTVVKPRPPEAHKGDFGRLLIVGGSEAFSGAPALAALAALRAGVDLAYVAAPRDTAYAISSMSPDMITLKLEGSHLNRENLPVVRRFLEKASAVVIGPGLGLHRETIEAVDELIKDVERRKMPLLLDADGLKAFSGSKRRLETPAVLTPHAGEYR
;
A
#
# COMPACT_ATOMS: atom_id res chain seq x y z
N MET A 1 10.30 3.97 18.19
CA MET A 1 10.43 5.12 17.27
C MET A 1 9.92 4.76 15.88
N ASP A 2 10.18 3.54 15.35
CA ASP A 2 9.59 3.12 14.06
C ASP A 2 8.08 2.78 14.12
N ASP A 3 7.53 2.45 15.30
CA ASP A 3 6.11 2.06 15.43
C ASP A 3 5.10 3.23 15.29
N ASP A 4 5.58 4.48 15.31
CA ASP A 4 4.73 5.69 15.32
C ASP A 4 4.62 6.38 13.94
N ILE A 5 5.23 5.78 12.91
CA ILE A 5 5.25 6.32 11.54
C ILE A 5 4.51 5.36 10.61
N ILE A 6 3.83 5.91 9.60
CA ILE A 6 3.21 5.12 8.53
C ILE A 6 3.40 5.83 7.19
N THR A 7 3.82 5.11 6.16
CA THR A 7 3.87 5.65 4.80
C THR A 7 2.46 5.78 4.21
N THR A 8 2.31 6.61 3.17
CA THR A 8 1.05 6.72 2.43
C THR A 8 0.58 5.38 1.89
N ARG A 9 1.52 4.57 1.39
CA ARG A 9 1.21 3.25 0.85
C ARG A 9 0.68 2.30 1.91
N GLU A 10 1.30 2.28 3.09
CA GLU A 10 0.86 1.46 4.22
C GLU A 10 -0.47 1.94 4.78
N MET A 11 -0.68 3.26 4.90
CA MET A 11 -1.95 3.82 5.37
C MET A 11 -3.11 3.42 4.46
N ARG A 12 -2.93 3.53 3.14
CA ARG A 12 -3.94 3.10 2.16
C ARG A 12 -4.23 1.61 2.25
N ALA A 13 -3.22 0.78 2.48
CA ALA A 13 -3.39 -0.65 2.70
C ALA A 13 -4.21 -0.91 3.97
N LEU A 14 -3.92 -0.17 5.04
CA LEU A 14 -4.63 -0.27 6.30
C LEU A 14 -6.10 0.16 6.17
N GLU A 15 -6.42 1.19 5.39
CA GLU A 15 -7.79 1.60 5.08
C GLU A 15 -8.58 0.52 4.32
N ILE A 16 -7.93 -0.15 3.36
CA ILE A 16 -8.52 -1.29 2.64
C ILE A 16 -8.78 -2.45 3.60
N ASN A 17 -7.84 -2.75 4.50
CA ASN A 17 -8.02 -3.77 5.53
C ASN A 17 -9.13 -3.40 6.51
N ALA A 18 -9.21 -2.14 6.93
CA ALA A 18 -10.25 -1.65 7.82
C ALA A 18 -11.65 -1.85 7.21
N GLU A 19 -11.81 -1.51 5.93
CA GLU A 19 -13.04 -1.73 5.20
C GLU A 19 -13.40 -3.22 5.10
N TYR A 20 -12.41 -4.08 4.82
CA TYR A 20 -12.58 -5.53 4.82
C TYR A 20 -13.04 -6.08 6.18
N TYR A 21 -12.59 -5.49 7.29
CA TYR A 21 -13.01 -5.84 8.64
C TYR A 21 -14.24 -5.08 9.14
N GLY A 22 -14.91 -4.31 8.28
CA GLY A 22 -16.21 -3.68 8.55
C GLY A 22 -16.15 -2.24 9.07
N VAL A 23 -14.98 -1.60 9.11
CA VAL A 23 -14.84 -0.17 9.37
C VAL A 23 -14.79 0.58 8.05
N SER A 24 -15.88 1.24 7.67
CA SER A 24 -15.98 1.89 6.36
C SER A 24 -15.07 3.12 6.26
N ARG A 25 -14.56 3.42 5.05
CA ARG A 25 -13.77 4.63 4.79
C ARG A 25 -14.54 5.92 5.09
N LEU A 26 -15.86 5.91 4.90
CA LEU A 26 -16.71 7.04 5.28
C LEU A 26 -16.67 7.31 6.79
N GLN A 27 -16.64 6.26 7.63
CA GLN A 27 -16.46 6.43 9.09
C GLN A 27 -15.07 6.94 9.45
N LEU A 28 -14.03 6.48 8.73
CA LEU A 28 -12.66 6.98 8.92
C LEU A 28 -12.58 8.48 8.62
N MET A 29 -13.12 8.92 7.47
CA MET A 29 -13.20 10.34 7.07
C MET A 29 -14.04 11.18 8.05
N GLU A 30 -15.16 10.63 8.53
CA GLU A 30 -15.99 11.30 9.55
C GLU A 30 -15.20 11.57 10.83
N ASN A 31 -14.43 10.57 11.30
CA ASN A 31 -13.60 10.72 12.50
C ASN A 31 -12.44 11.70 12.27
N ALA A 32 -11.79 11.63 11.10
CA ALA A 32 -10.70 12.52 10.71
C ALA A 32 -11.11 13.99 10.77
N GLY A 33 -12.14 14.37 10.00
CA GLY A 33 -12.62 15.75 9.98
C GLY A 33 -13.24 16.21 11.31
N ARG A 34 -13.93 15.32 12.04
CA ARG A 34 -14.43 15.63 13.39
C ARG A 34 -13.28 15.97 14.34
N ASP A 35 -12.21 15.20 14.34
CA ASP A 35 -11.09 15.40 15.27
C ASP A 35 -10.31 16.68 14.96
N VAL A 36 -10.20 17.07 13.68
CA VAL A 36 -9.67 18.40 13.30
C VAL A 36 -10.59 19.51 13.81
N ALA A 37 -11.91 19.39 13.62
CA ALA A 37 -12.86 20.38 14.12
C ALA A 37 -12.83 20.51 15.66
N VAL A 38 -12.68 19.39 16.38
CA VAL A 38 -12.51 19.36 17.83
C VAL A 38 -11.22 20.09 18.24
N GLU A 39 -10.10 19.82 17.57
CA GLU A 39 -8.82 20.49 17.84
C GLU A 39 -8.91 22.01 17.62
N ILE A 40 -9.58 22.43 16.54
CA ILE A 40 -9.86 23.85 16.28
C ILE A 40 -10.73 24.44 17.39
N SER A 41 -11.84 23.79 17.75
CA SER A 41 -12.77 24.29 18.77
C SER A 41 -12.19 24.37 20.19
N ALA A 42 -11.11 23.63 20.45
CA ALA A 42 -10.38 23.72 21.71
C ALA A 42 -9.48 24.97 21.80
N ARG A 43 -9.18 25.60 20.65
CA ARG A 43 -8.25 26.74 20.53
C ARG A 43 -8.97 28.05 20.18
N PHE A 44 -10.09 27.98 19.48
CA PHE A 44 -10.84 29.12 18.97
C PHE A 44 -12.28 29.11 19.45
N HIS A 45 -12.88 30.30 19.60
CA HIS A 45 -14.24 30.45 20.11
C HIS A 45 -15.26 30.61 18.97
N PRO A 46 -16.38 29.86 19.00
CA PRO A 46 -17.47 30.09 18.07
C PRO A 46 -17.97 31.54 18.12
N LYS A 47 -18.48 32.07 16.99
CA LYS A 47 -18.99 33.44 16.79
C LYS A 47 -17.95 34.59 16.80
N GLU A 48 -16.73 34.35 17.27
CA GLU A 48 -15.63 35.33 17.25
C GLU A 48 -14.58 35.00 16.18
N THR A 49 -14.70 33.83 15.55
CA THR A 49 -13.71 33.32 14.59
C THR A 49 -14.40 32.99 13.27
N LYS A 50 -13.94 33.66 12.21
CA LYS A 50 -14.27 33.33 10.81
C LYS A 50 -13.29 32.32 10.28
N VAL A 51 -13.81 31.25 9.70
CA VAL A 51 -13.03 30.11 9.22
C VAL A 51 -13.15 29.99 7.70
N ALA A 52 -12.02 30.02 7.00
CA ALA A 52 -11.95 29.72 5.57
C ALA A 52 -11.31 28.34 5.37
N ILE A 53 -12.05 27.41 4.78
CA ILE A 53 -11.62 26.02 4.55
C ILE A 53 -11.41 25.83 3.05
N PHE A 54 -10.16 25.61 2.66
CA PHE A 54 -9.77 25.37 1.27
C PHE A 54 -9.77 23.88 1.01
N CYS A 55 -10.71 23.40 0.20
CA CYS A 55 -10.91 21.97 -0.06
C CYS A 55 -10.50 21.60 -1.49
N GLY A 56 -9.82 20.46 -1.64
CA GLY A 56 -9.61 19.81 -2.93
C GLY A 56 -10.79 18.94 -3.36
N LEU A 57 -10.61 18.24 -4.49
CA LEU A 57 -11.61 17.30 -5.04
C LEU A 57 -11.45 15.85 -4.53
N GLY A 58 -10.39 15.57 -3.78
CA GLY A 58 -10.02 14.23 -3.31
C GLY A 58 -10.40 13.96 -1.85
N GLY A 59 -9.80 12.92 -1.27
CA GLY A 59 -10.03 12.51 0.13
C GLY A 59 -9.79 13.64 1.14
N ASN A 60 -8.67 14.37 1.02
CA ASN A 60 -8.36 15.48 1.93
C ASN A 60 -9.42 16.59 1.90
N GLY A 61 -9.95 16.90 0.70
CA GLY A 61 -11.07 17.84 0.57
C GLY A 61 -12.35 17.30 1.22
N GLY A 62 -12.56 15.98 1.16
CA GLY A 62 -13.61 15.27 1.90
C GLY A 62 -13.51 15.45 3.40
N ASP A 63 -12.31 15.31 3.97
CA ASP A 63 -12.05 15.61 5.40
C ASP A 63 -12.37 17.08 5.70
N GLY A 64 -11.96 18.00 4.82
CA GLY A 64 -12.31 19.42 4.92
C GLY A 64 -13.83 19.70 4.92
N PHE A 65 -14.63 18.96 4.13
CA PHE A 65 -16.10 19.08 4.17
C PHE A 65 -16.68 18.61 5.51
N VAL A 66 -16.11 17.56 6.10
CA VAL A 66 -16.47 17.11 7.44
C VAL A 66 -16.11 18.18 8.47
N VAL A 67 -14.90 18.75 8.41
CA VAL A 67 -14.48 19.88 9.27
C VAL A 67 -15.48 21.02 9.19
N ALA A 68 -15.85 21.43 7.97
CA ALA A 68 -16.80 22.51 7.73
C ALA A 68 -18.14 22.27 8.41
N ARG A 69 -18.71 21.07 8.25
CA ARG A 69 -19.98 20.71 8.86
C ARG A 69 -19.91 20.71 10.38
N HIS A 70 -18.85 20.14 10.97
CA HIS A 70 -18.71 20.11 12.43
C HIS A 70 -18.48 21.50 13.04
N LEU A 71 -17.65 22.34 12.42
CA LEU A 71 -17.45 23.72 12.89
C LEU A 71 -18.73 24.56 12.77
N ALA A 72 -19.49 24.42 11.68
CA ALA A 72 -20.79 25.08 11.56
C ALA A 72 -21.77 24.63 12.65
N CYS A 73 -21.81 23.33 13.00
CA CYS A 73 -22.61 22.82 14.12
C CYS A 73 -22.20 23.42 15.47
N LEU A 74 -20.92 23.76 15.65
CA LEU A 74 -20.42 24.41 16.86
C LEU A 74 -20.65 25.94 16.86
N GLY A 75 -21.14 26.52 15.76
CA GLY A 75 -21.49 27.93 15.65
C GLY A 75 -20.39 28.83 15.11
N PHE A 76 -19.39 28.29 14.42
CA PHE A 76 -18.40 29.08 13.67
C PHE A 76 -19.00 29.64 12.39
N GLU A 77 -18.53 30.81 11.94
CA GLU A 77 -18.81 31.31 10.60
C GLU A 77 -17.86 30.63 9.61
N VAL A 78 -18.40 29.78 8.74
CA VAL A 78 -17.59 28.90 7.87
C VAL A 78 -17.77 29.26 6.40
N HIS A 79 -16.64 29.50 5.74
CA HIS A 79 -16.52 29.65 4.29
C HIS A 79 -15.78 28.44 3.73
N VAL A 80 -16.37 27.74 2.76
CA VAL A 80 -15.75 26.60 2.07
C VAL A 80 -15.41 27.01 0.65
N ILE A 81 -14.12 26.92 0.32
CA ILE A 81 -13.58 27.26 -0.99
C ILE A 81 -13.14 25.95 -1.66
N LEU A 82 -13.93 25.46 -2.60
CA LEU A 82 -13.64 24.24 -3.37
C LEU A 82 -12.73 24.58 -4.56
N ALA A 83 -11.54 23.99 -4.61
CA ALA A 83 -10.60 24.10 -5.72
C ALA A 83 -11.01 23.19 -6.90
N GLY A 84 -11.98 23.65 -7.68
CA GLY A 84 -12.50 22.96 -8.86
C GLY A 84 -14.02 23.07 -8.94
N ARG A 85 -14.64 22.07 -9.57
CA ARG A 85 -16.10 21.94 -9.63
C ARG A 85 -16.58 20.76 -8.83
N ALA A 86 -17.70 20.91 -8.15
CA ALA A 86 -18.36 19.83 -7.39
C ALA A 86 -18.63 18.58 -8.24
N SER A 87 -18.95 18.78 -9.52
CA SER A 87 -19.18 17.69 -10.47
C SER A 87 -17.93 16.85 -10.80
N GLN A 88 -16.74 17.32 -10.38
CA GLN A 88 -15.46 16.63 -10.59
C GLN A 88 -15.00 15.85 -9.35
N ILE A 89 -15.78 15.85 -8.25
CA ILE A 89 -15.46 15.05 -7.06
C ILE A 89 -15.73 13.56 -7.38
N VAL A 90 -14.65 12.81 -7.60
CA VAL A 90 -14.71 11.38 -7.96
C VAL A 90 -14.60 10.48 -6.73
N ASN A 91 -13.95 10.95 -5.66
CA ASN A 91 -13.85 10.22 -4.41
C ASN A 91 -15.24 10.09 -3.76
N GLU A 92 -15.66 8.86 -3.46
CA GLU A 92 -17.03 8.57 -3.04
C GLU A 92 -17.35 9.18 -1.67
N GLU A 93 -16.42 9.08 -0.73
CA GLU A 93 -16.58 9.59 0.63
C GLU A 93 -16.64 11.12 0.64
N ALA A 94 -15.75 11.78 -0.11
CA ALA A 94 -15.77 13.23 -0.30
C ALA A 94 -17.07 13.70 -0.97
N ARG A 95 -17.57 12.98 -1.98
CA ARG A 95 -18.85 13.31 -2.64
C ARG A 95 -20.02 13.22 -1.67
N ARG A 96 -20.09 12.18 -0.84
CA ARG A 96 -21.15 12.05 0.19
C ARG A 96 -21.11 13.20 1.19
N ASN A 97 -19.92 13.61 1.63
CA ASN A 97 -19.77 14.74 2.55
C ASN A 97 -20.08 16.09 1.88
N TRP A 98 -19.75 16.26 0.60
CA TRP A 98 -20.18 17.42 -0.18
C TRP A 98 -21.72 17.51 -0.29
N GLU A 99 -22.38 16.39 -0.56
CA GLU A 99 -23.86 16.32 -0.62
C GLU A 99 -24.51 16.63 0.73
N ALA A 100 -23.88 16.24 1.85
CA ALA A 100 -24.34 16.64 3.17
C ALA A 100 -24.16 18.16 3.40
N LEU A 101 -23.02 18.71 2.98
CA LEU A 101 -22.65 20.11 3.16
C LEU A 101 -23.57 21.07 2.37
N ARG A 102 -23.84 20.76 1.08
CA ARG A 102 -24.65 21.64 0.21
C ARG A 102 -26.07 21.86 0.71
N ASN A 103 -26.60 20.91 1.48
CA ASN A 103 -27.96 20.99 2.03
C ASN A 103 -28.03 21.88 3.29
N LEU A 104 -26.88 22.34 3.81
CA LEU A 104 -26.77 23.23 4.99
C LEU A 104 -26.75 24.72 4.61
N GLY A 105 -27.31 25.06 3.43
CA GLY A 105 -27.38 26.43 2.93
C GLY A 105 -27.92 27.41 3.98
N GLY A 106 -27.20 28.50 4.19
CA GLY A 106 -27.50 29.52 5.21
C GLY A 106 -26.62 29.47 6.46
N SER A 107 -25.96 28.34 6.76
CA SER A 107 -24.96 28.25 7.84
C SER A 107 -23.51 28.21 7.34
N ILE A 108 -23.31 27.88 6.06
CA ILE A 108 -21.99 27.76 5.42
C ILE A 108 -22.05 28.47 4.06
N SER A 109 -21.07 29.32 3.79
CA SER A 109 -20.86 29.95 2.49
C SER A 109 -19.96 29.05 1.64
N ILE A 110 -20.38 28.71 0.42
CA ILE A 110 -19.65 27.76 -0.45
C ILE A 110 -19.28 28.44 -1.76
N TYR A 111 -18.01 28.31 -2.16
CA TYR A 111 -17.45 28.87 -3.38
C TYR A 111 -16.78 27.78 -4.22
N GLU A 112 -17.22 27.60 -5.47
CA GLU A 112 -16.58 26.69 -6.44
C GLU A 112 -15.60 27.48 -7.33
N VAL A 113 -14.30 27.25 -7.13
CA VAL A 113 -13.22 27.99 -7.79
C VAL A 113 -12.56 27.11 -8.84
N HIS A 114 -12.98 27.27 -10.09
CA HIS A 114 -12.41 26.52 -11.21
C HIS A 114 -11.42 27.34 -12.05
N ASP A 115 -11.23 28.61 -11.72
CA ASP A 115 -10.21 29.50 -12.28
C ASP A 115 -9.62 30.37 -11.15
N SER A 116 -8.34 30.74 -11.23
CA SER A 116 -7.69 31.55 -10.19
C SER A 116 -8.32 32.93 -10.00
N SER A 117 -8.98 33.49 -11.03
CA SER A 117 -9.71 34.75 -10.92
C SER A 117 -10.99 34.66 -10.08
N MET A 118 -11.45 33.44 -9.79
CA MET A 118 -12.66 33.19 -9.00
C MET A 118 -12.38 32.95 -7.52
N ILE A 119 -11.11 33.00 -7.08
CA ILE A 119 -10.79 32.84 -5.67
C ILE A 119 -11.40 34.03 -4.92
N PRO A 120 -12.34 33.80 -3.97
CA PRO A 120 -12.97 34.89 -3.24
C PRO A 120 -11.96 35.56 -2.30
N GLU A 121 -12.10 36.87 -2.11
CA GLU A 121 -11.48 37.55 -0.98
C GLU A 121 -12.29 37.19 0.27
N VAL A 122 -11.70 36.38 1.16
CA VAL A 122 -12.33 35.96 2.41
C VAL A 122 -11.44 36.45 3.55
N GLU A 123 -11.96 37.37 4.36
CA GLU A 123 -11.38 37.70 5.65
C GLU A 123 -11.64 36.54 6.61
N ALA A 124 -10.57 35.89 7.07
CA ALA A 124 -10.65 34.77 7.99
C ALA A 124 -9.59 34.92 9.08
N ASP A 125 -9.97 34.62 10.33
CA ASP A 125 -9.05 34.54 11.47
C ASP A 125 -8.33 33.18 11.48
N LEU A 126 -8.97 32.17 10.89
CA LEU A 126 -8.50 30.79 10.80
C LEU A 126 -8.64 30.28 9.37
N ILE A 127 -7.57 29.71 8.83
CA ILE A 127 -7.55 29.03 7.55
C ILE A 127 -7.31 27.54 7.77
N VAL A 128 -8.13 26.70 7.13
CA VAL A 128 -7.94 25.25 7.09
C VAL A 128 -7.52 24.86 5.68
N ASP A 129 -6.33 24.28 5.57
CA ASP A 129 -5.80 23.68 4.35
C ASP A 129 -6.22 22.21 4.26
N ALA A 130 -7.17 21.93 3.37
CA ALA A 130 -7.65 20.62 3.00
C ALA A 130 -7.55 20.42 1.46
N LEU A 131 -6.60 21.09 0.81
CA LEU A 131 -6.47 21.10 -0.66
C LEU A 131 -5.92 19.76 -1.19
N LEU A 132 -4.78 19.33 -0.66
CA LEU A 132 -4.02 18.17 -1.12
C LEU A 132 -3.49 17.41 0.09
N GLY A 133 -3.70 16.10 0.13
CA GLY A 133 -3.13 15.22 1.16
C GLY A 133 -2.06 14.30 0.57
N THR A 134 -2.05 13.06 1.03
CA THR A 134 -1.11 11.99 0.61
C THR A 134 -1.17 11.61 -0.88
N GLY A 135 -2.20 12.05 -1.62
CA GLY A 135 -2.39 11.77 -3.04
C GLY A 135 -1.65 12.71 -4.00
N LEU A 136 -0.79 13.61 -3.51
CA LEU A 136 -0.07 14.57 -4.34
C LEU A 136 0.93 13.88 -5.28
N SER A 137 0.80 14.13 -6.59
CA SER A 137 1.74 13.65 -7.61
C SER A 137 2.34 14.82 -8.38
N GLY A 138 3.50 15.31 -7.93
CA GLY A 138 4.19 16.46 -8.51
C GLY A 138 3.68 17.81 -8.00
N PRO A 139 4.19 18.93 -8.54
CA PRO A 139 3.89 20.27 -8.03
C PRO A 139 2.41 20.66 -8.21
N PRO A 140 1.79 21.35 -7.24
CA PRO A 140 0.42 21.85 -7.35
C PRO A 140 0.23 22.71 -8.59
N ARG A 141 -0.92 22.52 -9.25
CA ARG A 141 -1.31 23.29 -10.45
C ARG A 141 -2.40 24.30 -10.10
N PRO A 142 -2.61 25.34 -10.93
CA PRO A 142 -3.76 26.22 -10.76
C PRO A 142 -5.10 25.47 -10.77
N PRO A 143 -6.09 25.89 -9.96
CA PRO A 143 -6.06 27.06 -9.06
C PRO A 143 -5.41 26.79 -7.69
N ILE A 144 -5.04 25.54 -7.39
CA ILE A 144 -4.52 25.14 -6.06
C ILE A 144 -3.20 25.87 -5.74
N SER A 145 -2.28 25.99 -6.70
CA SER A 145 -1.00 26.69 -6.45
C SER A 145 -1.21 28.16 -6.05
N GLN A 146 -2.20 28.85 -6.64
CA GLN A 146 -2.53 30.23 -6.25
C GLN A 146 -3.13 30.28 -4.85
N MET A 147 -3.99 29.31 -4.50
CA MET A 147 -4.57 29.21 -3.17
C MET A 147 -3.49 28.98 -2.11
N ILE A 148 -2.51 28.11 -2.35
CA ILE A 148 -1.36 27.91 -1.44
C ILE A 148 -0.65 29.24 -1.18
N GLY A 149 -0.34 29.99 -2.24
CA GLY A 149 0.29 31.30 -2.11
C GLY A 149 -0.58 32.31 -1.34
N MET A 150 -1.91 32.26 -1.47
CA MET A 150 -2.83 33.11 -0.70
C MET A 150 -2.85 32.72 0.79
N ILE A 151 -2.97 31.42 1.09
CA ILE A 151 -2.92 30.88 2.45
C ILE A 151 -1.64 31.33 3.16
N ASN A 152 -0.49 31.24 2.47
CA ASN A 152 0.81 31.63 3.02
C ASN A 152 0.94 33.13 3.33
N ARG A 153 0.20 34.00 2.62
CA ARG A 153 0.22 35.46 2.78
C ARG A 153 -0.86 35.98 3.73
N ALA A 154 -1.86 35.16 4.07
CA ALA A 154 -2.95 35.57 4.94
C ALA A 154 -2.44 35.81 6.37
N ASP A 155 -2.96 36.85 7.00
CA ASP A 155 -2.74 37.14 8.42
C ASP A 155 -3.78 36.35 9.25
N ALA A 156 -3.66 35.03 9.22
CA ALA A 156 -4.60 34.08 9.84
C ALA A 156 -3.83 32.89 10.41
N PHE A 157 -4.38 32.25 11.44
CA PHE A 157 -3.85 30.98 11.93
C PHE A 157 -4.13 29.88 10.90
N ARG A 158 -3.15 29.04 10.57
CA ARG A 158 -3.26 28.03 9.50
C ARG A 158 -3.20 26.62 10.05
N VAL A 159 -4.25 25.84 9.77
CA VAL A 159 -4.36 24.43 10.13
C VAL A 159 -4.30 23.58 8.88
N ALA A 160 -3.33 22.69 8.75
CA ALA A 160 -3.29 21.69 7.70
C ALA A 160 -4.01 20.40 8.13
N VAL A 161 -4.84 19.87 7.24
CA VAL A 161 -5.49 18.56 7.37
C VAL A 161 -4.60 17.51 6.74
N ASP A 162 -4.23 16.52 7.56
CA ASP A 162 -3.29 15.44 7.30
C ASP A 162 -1.84 15.85 7.01
N VAL A 163 -1.63 16.61 5.92
CA VAL A 163 -0.33 17.04 5.43
C VAL A 163 -0.50 18.45 4.82
N PRO A 164 0.38 19.42 5.11
CA PRO A 164 0.33 20.71 4.42
C PRO A 164 0.45 20.52 2.91
N SER A 165 -0.52 21.09 2.18
CA SER A 165 -0.63 20.95 0.73
C SER A 165 0.65 21.43 0.04
N GLY A 166 1.18 20.61 -0.86
CA GLY A 166 2.44 20.88 -1.58
C GLY A 166 3.65 20.11 -1.03
N ILE A 167 3.50 19.34 0.05
CA ILE A 167 4.54 18.47 0.61
C ILE A 167 4.30 17.02 0.18
N ASP A 168 5.36 16.33 -0.24
CA ASP A 168 5.34 14.88 -0.36
C ASP A 168 5.36 14.25 1.04
N SER A 169 4.27 13.56 1.37
CA SER A 169 4.03 13.01 2.70
C SER A 169 5.05 11.95 3.15
N ASP A 170 5.73 11.24 2.25
CA ASP A 170 6.68 10.18 2.60
C ASP A 170 8.14 10.70 2.60
N SER A 171 8.49 11.54 1.61
CA SER A 171 9.85 12.06 1.44
C SER A 171 10.10 13.35 2.23
N GLY A 172 9.06 14.17 2.42
CA GLY A 172 9.15 15.52 2.99
C GLY A 172 9.59 16.59 1.98
N GLU A 173 9.70 16.23 0.69
CA GLU A 173 10.06 17.15 -0.37
C GLU A 173 8.95 18.18 -0.62
N ILE A 174 9.35 19.44 -0.80
CA ILE A 174 8.44 20.52 -1.19
C ILE A 174 8.31 20.51 -2.71
N LEU A 175 7.13 20.17 -3.21
CA LEU A 175 6.85 20.05 -4.62
C LEU A 175 6.39 21.41 -5.17
N GLY A 176 7.33 22.30 -5.48
CA GLY A 176 7.04 23.66 -5.94
C GLY A 176 6.82 24.62 -4.77
N GLU A 177 5.57 24.85 -4.38
CA GLU A 177 5.22 25.66 -3.20
C GLU A 177 4.32 24.85 -2.27
N ALA A 178 4.52 24.98 -0.96
CA ALA A 178 3.76 24.31 0.07
C ALA A 178 3.16 25.29 1.08
N VAL A 179 2.04 24.89 1.69
CA VAL A 179 1.43 25.62 2.80
C VAL A 179 2.37 25.59 4.00
N LYS A 180 2.55 26.75 4.64
CA LYS A 180 3.21 26.89 5.93
C LYS A 180 2.16 26.91 7.02
N ALA A 181 1.86 25.74 7.59
CA ALA A 181 0.88 25.60 8.66
C ALA A 181 1.48 25.99 10.02
N ASP A 182 0.62 26.54 10.88
CA ASP A 182 0.93 26.77 12.29
C ASP A 182 0.60 25.50 13.12
N LEU A 183 -0.37 24.70 12.65
CA LEU A 183 -0.77 23.41 13.19
C LEU A 183 -1.05 22.42 12.05
N THR A 184 -0.58 21.18 12.16
CA THR A 184 -0.96 20.07 11.28
C THR A 184 -1.62 18.97 12.11
N VAL A 185 -2.83 18.57 11.73
CA VAL A 185 -3.54 17.44 12.35
C VAL A 185 -3.48 16.25 11.40
N THR A 186 -2.67 15.24 11.73
CA THR A 186 -2.53 14.00 10.96
C THR A 186 -3.22 12.82 11.63
N PHE A 187 -3.47 11.78 10.85
CA PHE A 187 -4.36 10.69 11.25
C PHE A 187 -3.63 9.37 11.41
N HIS A 188 -4.03 8.64 12.45
CA HIS A 188 -3.54 7.32 12.87
C HIS A 188 -2.06 7.32 13.31
N LYS A 189 -1.13 7.67 12.41
CA LYS A 189 0.31 7.78 12.66
C LYS A 189 0.90 8.90 11.81
N ALA A 190 2.05 9.44 12.22
CA ALA A 190 2.71 10.49 11.47
C ALA A 190 3.27 9.94 10.15
N LYS A 191 3.15 10.70 9.07
CA LYS A 191 3.83 10.36 7.80
C LYS A 191 5.30 10.77 7.88
N PRO A 192 6.26 10.00 7.31
CA PRO A 192 7.68 10.26 7.50
C PRO A 192 8.13 11.65 6.98
N GLY A 193 7.49 12.17 5.94
CA GLY A 193 7.77 13.49 5.37
C GLY A 193 7.45 14.64 6.32
N LEU A 194 6.43 14.51 7.18
CA LEU A 194 6.06 15.53 8.16
C LEU A 194 7.18 15.76 9.19
N LEU A 195 7.92 14.72 9.54
CA LEU A 195 9.03 14.81 10.49
C LEU A 195 10.25 15.53 9.89
N LYS A 196 10.33 15.61 8.55
CA LYS A 196 11.42 16.23 7.80
C LYS A 196 11.08 17.67 7.41
N ALA A 197 9.84 17.95 7.04
CA ALA A 197 9.37 19.27 6.59
C ALA A 197 8.90 20.17 7.75
N LYS A 198 9.64 20.20 8.86
CA LYS A 198 9.21 20.86 10.12
C LYS A 198 8.83 22.33 9.94
N ASP A 199 9.52 23.04 9.06
CA ASP A 199 9.30 24.46 8.78
C ASP A 199 7.95 24.77 8.10
N HIS A 200 7.20 23.74 7.70
CA HIS A 200 5.88 23.87 7.09
C HIS A 200 4.76 23.18 7.87
N VAL A 201 5.12 22.29 8.79
CA VAL A 201 4.17 21.48 9.55
C VAL A 201 3.65 22.22 10.80
N GLY A 202 4.45 23.11 11.37
CA GLY A 202 4.10 23.77 12.63
C GLY A 202 4.02 22.77 13.78
N GLU A 203 3.07 22.96 14.69
CA GLU A 203 2.74 21.96 15.70
C GLU A 203 2.14 20.71 15.04
N LEU A 204 2.65 19.51 15.33
CA LEU A 204 2.12 18.26 14.79
C LEU A 204 1.28 17.53 15.82
N VAL A 205 0.00 17.31 15.53
CA VAL A 205 -0.93 16.55 16.37
C VAL A 205 -1.39 15.30 15.62
N VAL A 206 -1.21 14.12 16.23
CA VAL A 206 -1.68 12.84 15.68
C VAL A 206 -3.02 12.47 16.34
N LYS A 207 -4.07 12.27 15.54
CA LYS A 207 -5.42 11.88 16.00
C LYS A 207 -5.78 10.46 15.56
N HIS A 208 -6.60 9.78 16.36
CA HIS A 208 -7.05 8.42 16.05
C HIS A 208 -8.37 8.45 15.29
N ILE A 209 -8.39 7.88 14.07
CA ILE A 209 -9.58 7.89 13.21
C ILE A 209 -10.47 6.64 13.34
N GLY A 210 -10.34 5.91 14.45
CA GLY A 210 -11.11 4.67 14.69
C GLY A 210 -10.47 3.40 14.11
N LEU A 211 -9.15 3.41 13.92
CA LEU A 211 -8.37 2.22 13.52
C LEU A 211 -7.72 1.58 14.77
N PRO A 212 -8.30 0.49 15.32
CA PRO A 212 -7.67 -0.24 16.40
C PRO A 212 -6.40 -0.96 15.91
N SER A 213 -5.38 -1.03 16.79
CA SER A 213 -4.06 -1.63 16.50
C SER A 213 -4.10 -3.08 15.99
N GLN A 214 -5.18 -3.80 16.25
CA GLN A 214 -5.40 -5.16 15.77
C GLN A 214 -5.49 -5.22 14.25
N ILE A 215 -6.06 -4.20 13.59
CA ILE A 215 -6.18 -4.16 12.12
C ILE A 215 -4.80 -4.12 11.45
N GLU A 216 -3.79 -3.52 12.10
CA GLU A 216 -2.39 -3.54 11.62
C GLU A 216 -1.77 -4.95 11.69
N ARG A 217 -2.31 -5.85 12.53
CA ARG A 217 -1.77 -7.20 12.75
C ARG A 217 -2.50 -8.28 11.97
N LEU A 218 -3.66 -7.96 11.41
CA LEU A 218 -4.50 -8.89 10.67
C LEU A 218 -4.25 -8.73 9.18
N ALA A 219 -3.95 -9.84 8.49
CA ALA A 219 -3.73 -9.83 7.06
C ALA A 219 -5.07 -9.67 6.30
N GLY A 220 -5.14 -8.67 5.43
CA GLY A 220 -6.28 -8.38 4.59
C GLY A 220 -5.88 -8.04 3.15
N PRO A 221 -6.85 -7.62 2.33
CA PRO A 221 -6.62 -7.33 0.90
C PRO A 221 -5.65 -6.15 0.65
N GLY A 222 -5.50 -5.24 1.61
CA GLY A 222 -4.55 -4.14 1.54
C GLY A 222 -3.10 -4.61 1.50
N ASP A 223 -2.77 -5.69 2.23
CA ASP A 223 -1.42 -6.27 2.25
C ASP A 223 -1.01 -6.83 0.88
N VAL A 224 -2.00 -7.24 0.08
CA VAL A 224 -1.76 -7.68 -1.30
C VAL A 224 -1.35 -6.47 -2.17
N VAL A 225 -2.00 -5.32 -1.99
CA VAL A 225 -1.68 -4.08 -2.73
C VAL A 225 -0.26 -3.58 -2.41
N THR A 226 0.24 -3.82 -1.20
CA THR A 226 1.61 -3.44 -0.81
C THR A 226 2.71 -4.33 -1.39
N VAL A 227 2.38 -5.55 -1.84
CA VAL A 227 3.37 -6.47 -2.41
C VAL A 227 3.27 -6.61 -3.93
N VAL A 228 2.10 -6.34 -4.52
CA VAL A 228 1.92 -6.37 -5.97
C VAL A 228 2.70 -5.24 -6.62
N LYS A 229 3.53 -5.59 -7.61
CA LYS A 229 4.30 -4.64 -8.41
C LYS A 229 3.48 -4.17 -9.61
N PRO A 230 3.39 -2.85 -9.88
CA PRO A 230 2.80 -2.35 -11.12
C PRO A 230 3.49 -2.95 -12.35
N ARG A 231 2.72 -3.23 -13.39
CA ARG A 231 3.21 -3.70 -14.69
C ARG A 231 3.16 -2.57 -15.71
N PRO A 232 4.27 -1.85 -15.97
CA PRO A 232 4.24 -0.75 -16.90
C PRO A 232 4.10 -1.26 -18.35
N PRO A 233 3.51 -0.47 -19.27
CA PRO A 233 3.26 -0.90 -20.65
C PRO A 233 4.50 -1.36 -21.42
N GLU A 234 5.67 -0.79 -21.08
CA GLU A 234 6.97 -1.10 -21.67
C GLU A 234 7.64 -2.36 -21.10
N ALA A 235 7.06 -3.00 -20.08
CA ALA A 235 7.68 -4.16 -19.48
C ALA A 235 7.77 -5.36 -20.42
N HIS A 236 8.84 -6.14 -20.26
CA HIS A 236 9.15 -7.28 -21.10
C HIS A 236 9.13 -8.60 -20.33
N LYS A 237 9.05 -9.69 -21.10
CA LYS A 237 9.11 -11.04 -20.58
C LYS A 237 10.40 -11.29 -19.79
N GLY A 238 10.28 -11.50 -18.49
CA GLY A 238 11.39 -11.74 -17.57
C GLY A 238 11.55 -10.64 -16.52
N ASP A 239 10.92 -9.48 -16.71
CA ASP A 239 10.98 -8.35 -15.77
C ASP A 239 10.22 -8.66 -14.47
N PHE A 240 9.19 -9.50 -14.53
CA PHE A 240 8.44 -9.99 -13.37
C PHE A 240 8.91 -11.36 -12.88
N GLY A 241 10.17 -11.68 -13.18
CA GLY A 241 10.88 -12.80 -12.60
C GLY A 241 10.57 -14.15 -13.23
N ARG A 242 11.40 -15.12 -12.86
CA ARG A 242 11.33 -16.51 -13.35
C ARG A 242 11.38 -17.44 -12.15
N LEU A 243 10.40 -18.32 -12.01
CA LEU A 243 10.33 -19.27 -10.90
C LEU A 243 10.79 -20.65 -11.36
N LEU A 244 11.72 -21.27 -10.63
CA LEU A 244 12.08 -22.67 -10.81
C LEU A 244 11.41 -23.51 -9.71
N ILE A 245 10.51 -24.40 -10.10
CA ILE A 245 9.88 -25.39 -9.22
C ILE A 245 10.61 -26.72 -9.43
N VAL A 246 11.20 -27.28 -8.38
CA VAL A 246 11.78 -28.62 -8.36
C VAL A 246 10.88 -29.51 -7.52
N GLY A 247 10.14 -30.37 -8.21
CA GLY A 247 9.05 -31.11 -7.61
C GLY A 247 8.56 -32.24 -8.49
N GLY A 248 7.72 -33.08 -7.91
CA GLY A 248 7.13 -34.23 -8.55
C GLY A 248 7.99 -35.50 -8.51
N SER A 249 7.29 -36.61 -8.73
CA SER A 249 7.80 -37.98 -8.67
C SER A 249 6.93 -38.87 -9.56
N GLU A 250 7.24 -40.16 -9.64
CA GLU A 250 6.40 -41.19 -10.26
C GLU A 250 4.95 -41.19 -9.77
N ALA A 251 4.72 -40.81 -8.51
CA ALA A 251 3.38 -40.78 -7.90
C ALA A 251 2.70 -39.40 -8.00
N PHE A 252 3.47 -38.32 -8.07
CA PHE A 252 2.94 -36.96 -7.89
C PHE A 252 3.32 -36.03 -9.05
N SER A 253 2.43 -35.91 -10.05
CA SER A 253 2.55 -34.90 -11.12
C SER A 253 1.80 -33.60 -10.80
N GLY A 254 0.68 -33.69 -10.06
CA GLY A 254 -0.20 -32.55 -9.82
C GLY A 254 0.40 -31.45 -8.91
N ALA A 255 1.12 -31.83 -7.86
CA ALA A 255 1.66 -30.89 -6.88
C ALA A 255 2.58 -29.79 -7.50
N PRO A 256 3.62 -30.14 -8.27
CA PRO A 256 4.46 -29.11 -8.91
C PRO A 256 3.72 -28.34 -10.02
N ALA A 257 2.74 -28.95 -10.70
CA ALA A 257 1.92 -28.26 -11.71
C ALA A 257 1.04 -27.17 -11.08
N LEU A 258 0.38 -27.47 -9.96
CA LEU A 258 -0.45 -26.49 -9.24
C LEU A 258 0.40 -25.32 -8.72
N ALA A 259 1.60 -25.60 -8.20
CA ALA A 259 2.53 -24.56 -7.76
C ALA A 259 2.94 -23.63 -8.92
N ALA A 260 3.23 -24.19 -10.10
CA ALA A 260 3.57 -23.41 -11.28
C ALA A 260 2.40 -22.56 -11.80
N LEU A 261 1.19 -23.13 -11.87
CA LEU A 261 -0.01 -22.40 -12.27
C LEU A 261 -0.36 -21.26 -11.31
N ALA A 262 -0.20 -21.49 -10.00
CA ALA A 262 -0.39 -20.45 -8.98
C ALA A 262 0.61 -19.30 -9.16
N ALA A 263 1.88 -19.61 -9.44
CA ALA A 263 2.91 -18.61 -9.70
C ALA A 263 2.61 -17.76 -10.95
N LEU A 264 2.18 -18.40 -12.04
CA LEU A 264 1.77 -17.69 -13.26
C LEU A 264 0.55 -16.79 -13.00
N ARG A 265 -0.44 -17.27 -12.24
CA ARG A 265 -1.62 -16.48 -11.82
C ARG A 265 -1.24 -15.29 -10.94
N ALA A 266 -0.21 -15.42 -10.11
CA ALA A 266 0.32 -14.34 -9.28
C ALA A 266 1.16 -13.31 -10.06
N GLY A 267 1.42 -13.53 -11.35
CA GLY A 267 2.14 -12.60 -12.21
C GLY A 267 3.64 -12.85 -12.29
N VAL A 268 4.11 -14.10 -12.18
CA VAL A 268 5.46 -14.49 -12.62
C VAL A 268 5.47 -14.64 -14.15
N ASP A 269 6.52 -14.19 -14.82
CA ASP A 269 6.57 -14.26 -16.30
C ASP A 269 6.90 -15.65 -16.85
N LEU A 270 7.68 -16.43 -16.11
CA LEU A 270 8.10 -17.77 -16.51
C LEU A 270 8.11 -18.73 -15.32
N ALA A 271 7.41 -19.85 -15.47
CA ALA A 271 7.46 -20.96 -14.53
C ALA A 271 8.17 -22.16 -15.17
N TYR A 272 9.32 -22.54 -14.62
CA TYR A 272 10.05 -23.75 -14.96
C TYR A 272 9.70 -24.85 -13.96
N VAL A 273 9.37 -26.04 -14.44
CA VAL A 273 9.07 -27.20 -13.58
C VAL A 273 10.05 -28.32 -13.87
N ALA A 274 10.98 -28.58 -12.96
CA ALA A 274 11.90 -29.71 -13.05
C ALA A 274 11.29 -30.92 -12.34
N ALA A 275 10.97 -31.95 -13.11
CA ALA A 275 10.35 -33.18 -12.64
C ALA A 275 10.92 -34.40 -13.40
N PRO A 276 10.79 -35.63 -12.85
CA PRO A 276 11.11 -36.86 -13.56
C PRO A 276 10.45 -36.90 -14.94
N ARG A 277 11.11 -37.49 -15.94
CA ARG A 277 10.78 -37.35 -17.35
C ARG A 277 9.30 -37.60 -17.66
N ASP A 278 8.75 -38.72 -17.21
CA ASP A 278 7.36 -39.09 -17.48
C ASP A 278 6.39 -38.16 -16.73
N THR A 279 6.72 -37.80 -15.50
CA THR A 279 5.99 -36.79 -14.71
C THR A 279 6.00 -35.42 -15.39
N ALA A 280 7.14 -35.00 -15.93
CA ALA A 280 7.29 -33.74 -16.67
C ALA A 280 6.45 -33.73 -17.96
N TYR A 281 6.34 -34.86 -18.67
CA TYR A 281 5.43 -34.98 -19.81
C TYR A 281 3.97 -34.89 -19.38
N ALA A 282 3.58 -35.55 -18.30
CA ALA A 282 2.23 -35.43 -17.73
C ALA A 282 1.90 -33.99 -17.29
N ILE A 283 2.86 -33.28 -16.71
CA ILE A 283 2.68 -31.86 -16.35
C ILE A 283 2.52 -30.99 -17.61
N SER A 284 3.30 -31.28 -18.66
CA SER A 284 3.25 -30.52 -19.93
C SER A 284 1.89 -30.60 -20.61
N SER A 285 1.14 -31.69 -20.42
CA SER A 285 -0.20 -31.83 -20.99
C SER A 285 -1.28 -31.09 -20.20
N MET A 286 -0.99 -30.64 -18.97
CA MET A 286 -1.95 -29.90 -18.14
C MET A 286 -2.06 -28.41 -18.53
N SER A 287 -0.95 -27.77 -18.91
CA SER A 287 -0.98 -26.41 -19.45
C SER A 287 0.24 -26.11 -20.35
N PRO A 288 0.04 -25.45 -21.50
CA PRO A 288 1.12 -25.04 -22.39
C PRO A 288 1.94 -23.86 -21.86
N ASP A 289 1.49 -23.17 -20.81
CA ASP A 289 2.16 -21.99 -20.27
C ASP A 289 3.38 -22.35 -19.39
N MET A 290 3.47 -23.62 -18.96
CA MET A 290 4.55 -24.12 -18.12
C MET A 290 5.70 -24.67 -18.95
N ILE A 291 6.94 -24.38 -18.53
CA ILE A 291 8.14 -24.91 -19.17
C ILE A 291 8.66 -26.08 -18.32
N THR A 292 8.46 -27.31 -18.77
CA THR A 292 8.88 -28.51 -18.03
C THR A 292 10.28 -28.98 -18.43
N LEU A 293 11.11 -29.25 -17.43
CA LEU A 293 12.45 -29.84 -17.56
C LEU A 293 12.34 -31.33 -17.26
N LYS A 294 12.82 -32.15 -18.20
CA LYS A 294 12.69 -33.60 -18.12
C LYS A 294 13.95 -34.14 -17.46
N LEU A 295 13.82 -34.60 -16.22
CA LEU A 295 14.90 -35.21 -15.46
C LEU A 295 14.86 -36.72 -15.67
N GLU A 296 15.98 -37.34 -16.05
CA GLU A 296 16.01 -38.81 -16.25
C GLU A 296 15.83 -39.55 -14.91
N GLY A 297 15.16 -40.71 -14.95
CA GLY A 297 14.77 -41.49 -13.78
C GLY A 297 13.32 -41.26 -13.34
N SER A 298 12.91 -41.90 -12.23
CA SER A 298 11.54 -41.83 -11.69
C SER A 298 11.36 -40.84 -10.53
N HIS A 299 12.47 -40.32 -10.00
CA HIS A 299 12.53 -39.36 -8.90
C HIS A 299 13.80 -38.51 -9.03
N LEU A 300 13.85 -37.37 -8.33
CA LEU A 300 15.01 -36.49 -8.33
C LEU A 300 16.23 -37.19 -7.72
N ASN A 301 17.38 -37.12 -8.40
CA ASN A 301 18.66 -37.63 -7.93
C ASN A 301 19.83 -36.69 -8.32
N ARG A 302 21.06 -37.01 -7.88
CA ARG A 302 22.25 -36.19 -8.13
C ARG A 302 22.61 -36.03 -9.61
N GLU A 303 22.35 -37.04 -10.43
CA GLU A 303 22.63 -36.98 -11.88
C GLU A 303 21.73 -35.97 -12.60
N ASN A 304 20.60 -35.59 -11.98
CA ASN A 304 19.71 -34.55 -12.50
C ASN A 304 20.20 -33.13 -12.21
N LEU A 305 21.05 -32.92 -11.19
CA LEU A 305 21.46 -31.59 -10.74
C LEU A 305 22.13 -30.73 -11.83
N PRO A 306 22.96 -31.26 -12.75
CA PRO A 306 23.48 -30.46 -13.86
C PRO A 306 22.39 -29.80 -14.72
N VAL A 307 21.26 -30.48 -14.94
CA VAL A 307 20.12 -29.93 -15.68
C VAL A 307 19.44 -28.83 -14.87
N VAL A 308 19.17 -29.09 -13.58
CA VAL A 308 18.54 -28.13 -12.67
C VAL A 308 19.38 -26.85 -12.53
N ARG A 309 20.71 -26.98 -12.38
CA ARG A 309 21.68 -25.87 -12.24
C ARG A 309 21.65 -24.89 -13.42
N ARG A 310 21.45 -25.38 -14.65
CA ARG A 310 21.31 -24.51 -15.84
C ARG A 310 20.09 -23.59 -15.79
N PHE A 311 19.04 -24.01 -15.09
CA PHE A 311 17.83 -23.20 -14.92
C PHE A 311 17.87 -22.38 -13.63
N LEU A 312 18.61 -22.84 -12.63
CA LEU A 312 18.94 -22.05 -11.45
C LEU A 312 19.66 -20.74 -11.83
N GLU A 313 20.49 -20.75 -12.87
CA GLU A 313 21.14 -19.54 -13.43
C GLU A 313 20.18 -18.50 -13.99
N LYS A 314 18.98 -18.92 -14.41
CA LYS A 314 17.99 -18.05 -15.04
C LYS A 314 16.90 -17.61 -14.07
N ALA A 315 16.69 -18.38 -13.01
CA ALA A 315 15.62 -18.19 -12.05
C ALA A 315 15.89 -16.99 -11.13
N SER A 316 14.80 -16.36 -10.70
CA SER A 316 14.78 -15.30 -9.69
C SER A 316 14.49 -15.86 -8.29
N ALA A 317 13.80 -16.99 -8.21
CA ALA A 317 13.48 -17.70 -6.98
C ALA A 317 13.29 -19.20 -7.26
N VAL A 318 13.36 -20.03 -6.21
CA VAL A 318 13.23 -21.49 -6.32
C VAL A 318 12.20 -22.02 -5.34
N VAL A 319 11.37 -22.96 -5.79
CA VAL A 319 10.52 -23.80 -4.95
C VAL A 319 11.08 -25.22 -4.96
N ILE A 320 11.25 -25.84 -3.80
CA ILE A 320 11.69 -27.23 -3.68
C ILE A 320 10.71 -27.96 -2.77
N GLY A 321 10.19 -29.10 -3.25
CA GLY A 321 9.47 -30.02 -2.38
C GLY A 321 8.15 -30.60 -2.87
N PRO A 322 7.27 -29.86 -3.56
CA PRO A 322 5.95 -30.37 -3.92
C PRO A 322 6.01 -31.70 -4.68
N GLY A 323 5.65 -32.80 -4.01
CA GLY A 323 5.59 -34.15 -4.58
C GLY A 323 6.94 -34.83 -4.89
N LEU A 324 8.06 -34.40 -4.28
CA LEU A 324 9.38 -34.99 -4.54
C LEU A 324 9.52 -36.45 -4.08
N GLY A 325 8.78 -36.86 -3.05
CA GLY A 325 9.06 -38.09 -2.32
C GLY A 325 10.34 -37.98 -1.46
N LEU A 326 10.63 -39.06 -0.72
CA LEU A 326 11.70 -39.09 0.29
C LEU A 326 12.69 -40.24 0.06
N HIS A 327 12.94 -40.59 -1.20
CA HIS A 327 14.02 -41.53 -1.53
C HIS A 327 15.36 -40.97 -1.03
N ARG A 328 16.28 -41.85 -0.63
CA ARG A 328 17.61 -41.44 -0.13
C ARG A 328 18.34 -40.54 -1.15
N GLU A 329 18.28 -40.93 -2.42
CA GLU A 329 18.90 -40.18 -3.53
C GLU A 329 18.26 -38.80 -3.73
N THR A 330 16.96 -38.68 -3.49
CA THR A 330 16.22 -37.39 -3.52
C THR A 330 16.63 -36.49 -2.38
N ILE A 331 16.72 -37.01 -1.15
CA ILE A 331 17.16 -36.22 0.01
C ILE A 331 18.58 -35.68 -0.22
N GLU A 332 19.48 -36.53 -0.71
CA GLU A 332 20.86 -36.14 -1.04
C GLU A 332 20.91 -35.07 -2.14
N ALA A 333 20.08 -35.20 -3.18
CA ALA A 333 20.01 -34.20 -4.25
C ALA A 333 19.42 -32.86 -3.77
N VAL A 334 18.40 -32.90 -2.90
CA VAL A 334 17.80 -31.70 -2.30
C VAL A 334 18.82 -30.95 -1.45
N ASP A 335 19.62 -31.63 -0.62
CA ASP A 335 20.64 -30.98 0.20
C ASP A 335 21.70 -30.27 -0.67
N GLU A 336 22.17 -30.91 -1.75
CA GLU A 336 23.08 -30.26 -2.71
C GLU A 336 22.44 -29.08 -3.41
N LEU A 337 21.18 -29.20 -3.84
CA LEU A 337 20.46 -28.13 -4.51
C LEU A 337 20.24 -26.93 -3.58
N ILE A 338 19.89 -27.15 -2.30
CA ILE A 338 19.76 -26.07 -1.31
C ILE A 338 21.11 -25.37 -1.12
N LYS A 339 22.22 -26.11 -1.03
CA LYS A 339 23.56 -25.50 -0.98
C LYS A 339 23.85 -24.65 -2.22
N ASP A 340 23.40 -25.07 -3.40
CA ASP A 340 23.56 -24.29 -4.64
C ASP A 340 22.74 -22.98 -4.60
N VAL A 341 21.51 -23.05 -4.09
CA VAL A 341 20.62 -21.90 -3.88
C VAL A 341 21.23 -20.91 -2.88
N GLU A 342 21.79 -21.40 -1.77
CA GLU A 342 22.42 -20.58 -0.73
C GLU A 342 23.71 -19.91 -1.20
N ARG A 343 24.54 -20.60 -2.00
CA ARG A 343 25.74 -19.99 -2.59
C ARG A 343 25.38 -18.83 -3.52
N ARG A 344 24.21 -18.89 -4.17
CA ARG A 344 23.69 -17.84 -5.04
C ARG A 344 22.82 -16.81 -4.30
N LYS A 345 22.56 -17.00 -3.00
CA LYS A 345 21.68 -16.14 -2.18
C LYS A 345 20.29 -15.94 -2.80
N MET A 346 19.76 -16.98 -3.44
CA MET A 346 18.45 -16.91 -4.09
C MET A 346 17.31 -17.11 -3.10
N PRO A 347 16.19 -16.37 -3.23
CA PRO A 347 14.97 -16.64 -2.49
C PRO A 347 14.49 -18.09 -2.68
N LEU A 348 14.22 -18.76 -1.56
CA LEU A 348 13.85 -20.17 -1.51
C LEU A 348 12.49 -20.38 -0.83
N LEU A 349 11.61 -21.14 -1.46
CA LEU A 349 10.42 -21.70 -0.83
C LEU A 349 10.64 -23.19 -0.63
N LEU A 350 10.65 -23.64 0.63
CA LEU A 350 10.61 -25.07 0.96
C LEU A 350 9.20 -25.44 1.38
N ASP A 351 8.66 -26.46 0.72
CA ASP A 351 7.34 -26.98 0.99
C ASP A 351 7.36 -28.51 1.07
N ALA A 352 6.36 -29.11 1.70
CA ALA A 352 6.13 -30.57 1.70
C ALA A 352 7.40 -31.44 1.90
N ASP A 353 7.72 -32.29 0.92
CA ASP A 353 8.86 -33.21 0.99
C ASP A 353 10.21 -32.49 0.97
N GLY A 354 10.27 -31.25 0.48
CA GLY A 354 11.47 -30.40 0.55
C GLY A 354 11.77 -29.98 1.98
N LEU A 355 10.74 -29.67 2.78
CA LEU A 355 10.88 -29.41 4.22
C LEU A 355 11.38 -30.65 4.95
N LYS A 356 10.76 -31.82 4.67
CA LYS A 356 11.13 -33.09 5.30
C LYS A 356 12.53 -33.55 4.93
N ALA A 357 12.94 -33.37 3.68
CA ALA A 357 14.30 -33.66 3.23
C ALA A 357 15.33 -32.73 3.91
N PHE A 358 14.99 -31.45 4.09
CA PHE A 358 15.87 -30.48 4.74
C PHE A 358 15.95 -30.65 6.25
N SER A 359 14.88 -31.08 6.93
CA SER A 359 14.82 -31.19 8.39
C SER A 359 15.90 -32.10 8.98
N GLY A 360 16.36 -33.11 8.23
CA GLY A 360 17.47 -33.99 8.61
C GLY A 360 18.82 -33.26 8.77
N SER A 361 19.02 -32.12 8.12
CA SER A 361 20.27 -31.36 8.18
C SER A 361 20.48 -30.60 9.50
N LYS A 362 19.40 -30.28 10.22
CA LYS A 362 19.37 -29.51 11.48
C LYS A 362 20.18 -28.19 11.46
N ARG A 363 20.43 -27.62 10.28
CA ARG A 363 21.17 -26.36 10.10
C ARG A 363 20.23 -25.22 9.71
N ARG A 364 20.71 -23.99 9.90
CA ARG A 364 20.01 -22.79 9.42
C ARG A 364 20.21 -22.63 7.91
N LEU A 365 19.18 -22.14 7.22
CA LEU A 365 19.30 -21.68 5.83
C LEU A 365 20.03 -20.33 5.78
N GLU A 366 21.00 -20.22 4.88
CA GLU A 366 21.83 -19.03 4.68
C GLU A 366 21.38 -18.16 3.49
N THR A 367 20.08 -18.20 3.20
CA THR A 367 19.45 -17.46 2.09
C THR A 367 18.06 -16.98 2.54
N PRO A 368 17.46 -15.94 1.93
CA PRO A 368 16.07 -15.59 2.19
C PRO A 368 15.17 -16.80 1.90
N ALA A 369 14.43 -17.27 2.91
CA ALA A 369 13.65 -18.48 2.80
C ALA A 369 12.26 -18.34 3.41
N VAL A 370 11.28 -18.95 2.75
CA VAL A 370 9.91 -19.16 3.25
C VAL A 370 9.73 -20.66 3.44
N LEU A 371 9.23 -21.06 4.60
CA LEU A 371 8.88 -22.44 4.93
C LEU A 371 7.37 -22.51 5.09
N THR A 372 6.71 -23.48 4.46
CA THR A 372 5.24 -23.62 4.49
C THR A 372 4.74 -24.91 5.15
N PRO A 373 5.23 -25.29 6.35
CA PRO A 373 4.80 -26.52 6.98
C PRO A 373 3.34 -26.44 7.43
N HIS A 374 2.58 -27.49 7.18
CA HIS A 374 1.35 -27.70 7.94
C HIS A 374 1.68 -28.14 9.38
N ALA A 375 0.69 -28.18 10.28
CA ALA A 375 0.91 -28.50 11.70
C ALA A 375 1.67 -29.82 11.95
N GLY A 376 1.45 -30.85 11.12
CA GLY A 376 2.22 -32.10 11.16
C GLY A 376 3.66 -32.05 10.62
N GLU A 377 3.98 -31.16 9.67
CA GLU A 377 5.34 -30.96 9.13
C GLU A 377 6.16 -30.02 10.01
N TYR A 378 5.48 -29.21 10.83
CA TYR A 378 6.11 -28.28 11.76
C TYR A 378 6.65 -28.97 13.02
N ARG A 379 6.03 -30.09 13.42
CA ARG A 379 6.51 -30.93 14.53
C ARG A 379 7.77 -31.67 14.12
#